data_AF-A0A933M359-F1
#
_entry.id   AF-A0A933M359-F1
#
_cell.length_a   1.000
_cell.length_b   1.000
_cell.length_c   1.000
_cell.angle_alpha   90.00
_cell.angle_beta   90.00
_cell.angle_gamma   90.00
#
_symmetry.space_group_name_H-M   'P 1'
#
loop_
_entity.id
_entity.type
_entity.pdbx_description
1 polymer ?
#
loop_
_entity_poly.entity_id
_entity_poly.type
_entity_poly.pdbx_seq_one_letter_code
_entity_poly.pdbx_strand_id
1 'polypeptide(L)'
;MSGYVVPLWENKTAPCGGLNGCPANTDIAAALHALSRNEPGKAWRIMMDSHPLRGVLGRVCYGFCETPCNRGKFDQAISIQMLESVIGDHGFDPSYRPAMAARNGKKVLIVGAGPAGLAAGWFLNLAGYKVDIHEADEKAGGVLRYGIPQYRLPREALDREIGLIEACGVEIKTGKKTTPADVKKLLVNGYHAAIVATGAGNGRKAGITGEDKTLNGIEFLRAVNTGKTGPNHFTGKKVVVIGGGNVAMDACRCATRLGAVSVNTLYRRTENEMPAHANEVKQAREEGVVFEFLVAPESYDGKVLKSRKMRLSGDDESGRGKPVPTGEVITTPADVVIMAIGQEPEKWEMTGVSNVFFAGDVLPDSRGTVIHSIAAGKKTAEGVHKLLSGASMFAPSGEEVTYDKMNVKRYFVESARIRNRTAPAKKRIAGFEVIEQVVTLEEGILESNRCFRCGMCIGGLNSDCDWCFRACGDKKGIEKAMVEWTPEGKLFSRGDDCDYCGRCWEDCPRYVVRPVEVEEVE
;
A
#
# COMPACT_ATOMS: atom_id res chain seq x y z
N MET A 1 -51.94 -7.05 -1.65
CA MET A 1 -50.52 -7.45 -1.67
C MET A 1 -49.94 -7.16 -0.29
N SER A 2 -49.93 -8.13 0.61
CA SER A 2 -49.22 -8.04 1.87
C SER A 2 -47.78 -8.48 1.64
N GLY A 3 -46.84 -7.54 1.54
CA GLY A 3 -45.43 -7.88 1.54
C GLY A 3 -45.02 -8.41 2.91
N TYR A 4 -44.18 -9.45 2.94
CA TYR A 4 -43.53 -9.91 4.17
C TYR A 4 -42.02 -9.73 4.08
N VAL A 5 -41.38 -9.52 5.23
CA VAL A 5 -39.95 -9.23 5.33
C VAL A 5 -39.18 -10.50 5.60
N VAL A 6 -38.27 -10.87 4.69
CA VAL A 6 -37.41 -12.05 4.83
C VAL A 6 -35.97 -11.68 5.14
N PRO A 7 -35.22 -12.53 5.84
CA PRO A 7 -33.79 -12.33 6.01
C PRO A 7 -33.01 -12.69 4.74
N LEU A 8 -32.10 -11.80 4.35
CA LEU A 8 -31.08 -12.06 3.34
C LEU A 8 -29.69 -11.98 3.97
N TRP A 9 -28.91 -13.06 3.85
CA TRP A 9 -27.50 -13.07 4.19
C TRP A 9 -26.68 -12.61 2.99
N GLU A 10 -26.01 -11.48 3.15
CA GLU A 10 -25.23 -10.84 2.10
C GLU A 10 -23.95 -10.26 2.72
N ASN A 11 -22.80 -10.74 2.25
CA ASN A 11 -21.53 -10.16 2.65
C ASN A 11 -21.42 -8.74 2.10
N LYS A 12 -20.83 -7.88 2.91
CA LYS A 12 -20.66 -6.45 2.71
C LYS A 12 -19.18 -6.10 2.77
N THR A 13 -18.84 -4.92 2.31
CA THR A 13 -17.47 -4.44 2.29
C THR A 13 -17.08 -3.92 3.68
N ALA A 14 -16.00 -4.47 4.25
CA ALA A 14 -15.42 -3.92 5.46
C ALA A 14 -14.76 -2.55 5.17
N PRO A 15 -14.85 -1.56 6.08
CA PRO A 15 -14.35 -0.20 5.82
C PRO A 15 -12.83 -0.15 5.61
N CYS A 16 -12.09 -1.14 6.13
CA CYS A 16 -10.66 -1.27 5.90
C CYS A 16 -10.31 -1.63 4.44
N GLY A 17 -11.17 -2.35 3.71
CA GLY A 17 -11.05 -2.64 2.28
C GLY A 17 -11.90 -1.71 1.39
N GLY A 18 -12.70 -0.86 2.01
CA GLY A 18 -13.66 0.03 1.35
C GLY A 18 -13.04 1.31 0.80
N LEU A 19 -13.90 2.30 0.53
CA LEU A 19 -13.55 3.49 -0.25
C LEU A 19 -12.45 4.34 0.39
N ASN A 20 -12.50 4.49 1.71
CA ASN A 20 -11.55 5.28 2.50
C ASN A 20 -10.46 4.42 3.16
N GLY A 21 -10.40 3.12 2.83
CA GLY A 21 -9.48 2.15 3.40
C GLY A 21 -8.29 1.86 2.50
N CYS A 22 -8.07 0.58 2.23
CA CYS A 22 -7.00 0.10 1.36
C CYS A 22 -7.24 0.57 -0.08
N PRO A 23 -6.33 1.35 -0.69
CA PRO A 23 -6.48 1.81 -2.08
C PRO A 23 -6.60 0.69 -3.12
N ALA A 24 -6.08 -0.52 -2.84
CA ALA A 24 -6.20 -1.68 -3.73
C ALA A 24 -7.47 -2.53 -3.49
N ASN A 25 -8.32 -2.12 -2.54
CA ASN A 25 -9.53 -2.83 -2.12
C ASN A 25 -9.29 -4.27 -1.65
N THR A 26 -8.27 -4.46 -0.82
CA THR A 26 -7.95 -5.79 -0.26
C THR A 26 -9.05 -6.24 0.71
N ASP A 27 -9.50 -7.50 0.58
CA ASP A 27 -10.39 -8.13 1.56
C ASP A 27 -9.64 -8.51 2.84
N ILE A 28 -9.43 -7.49 3.67
CA ILE A 28 -8.72 -7.62 4.93
C ILE A 28 -9.55 -8.40 5.96
N ALA A 29 -10.88 -8.29 5.94
CA ALA A 29 -11.72 -9.00 6.89
C ALA A 29 -11.60 -10.51 6.69
N ALA A 30 -11.69 -10.98 5.45
CA ALA A 30 -11.53 -12.38 5.09
C ALA A 30 -10.13 -12.91 5.39
N ALA A 31 -9.09 -12.17 4.99
CA ALA A 31 -7.72 -12.58 5.26
C ALA A 31 -7.42 -12.70 6.75
N LEU A 32 -7.87 -11.74 7.56
CA LEU A 32 -7.67 -11.80 9.01
C LEU A 32 -8.47 -12.94 9.67
N HIS A 33 -9.59 -13.36 9.09
CA HIS A 33 -10.33 -14.53 9.56
C HIS A 33 -9.57 -15.84 9.36
N ALA A 34 -9.02 -16.03 8.17
CA ALA A 34 -8.12 -17.16 7.93
C ALA A 34 -6.91 -17.11 8.88
N LEU A 35 -6.30 -15.94 9.08
CA LEU A 35 -5.17 -15.82 10.01
C LEU A 35 -5.56 -16.18 11.45
N SER A 36 -6.73 -15.77 11.96
CA SER A 36 -7.17 -16.12 13.32
C SER A 36 -7.33 -17.62 13.56
N ARG A 37 -7.49 -18.39 12.48
CA ARG A 37 -7.62 -19.85 12.50
C ARG A 37 -6.28 -20.56 12.28
N ASN A 38 -5.17 -19.83 12.40
CA ASN A 38 -3.83 -20.32 12.12
C ASN A 38 -3.67 -20.83 10.67
N GLU A 39 -4.33 -20.17 9.71
CA GLU A 39 -4.25 -20.47 8.27
C GLU A 39 -3.55 -19.33 7.50
N PRO A 40 -2.27 -19.00 7.80
CA PRO A 40 -1.58 -17.88 7.16
C PRO A 40 -1.48 -18.02 5.64
N GLY A 41 -1.36 -19.25 5.12
CA GLY A 41 -1.38 -19.51 3.67
C GLY A 41 -2.72 -19.18 3.01
N LYS A 42 -3.85 -19.49 3.66
CA LYS A 42 -5.19 -19.10 3.16
C LYS A 42 -5.38 -17.59 3.25
N ALA A 43 -4.94 -16.97 4.35
CA ALA A 43 -4.96 -15.51 4.50
C ALA A 43 -4.16 -14.81 3.39
N TRP A 44 -2.97 -15.31 3.09
CA TRP A 44 -2.11 -14.79 2.02
C TRP A 44 -2.79 -14.92 0.65
N ARG A 45 -3.36 -16.09 0.32
CA ARG A 45 -4.08 -16.32 -0.94
C ARG A 45 -5.27 -15.39 -1.13
N ILE A 46 -6.09 -15.17 -0.10
CA ILE A 46 -7.20 -14.20 -0.13
C ILE A 46 -6.67 -12.81 -0.47
N MET A 47 -5.55 -12.40 0.13
CA MET A 47 -4.98 -11.09 -0.18
C MET A 47 -4.46 -11.04 -1.63
N MET A 48 -3.94 -12.12 -2.21
CA MET A 48 -3.39 -12.11 -3.59
C MET A 48 -4.40 -11.64 -4.66
N ASP A 49 -5.71 -11.76 -4.42
CA ASP A 49 -6.77 -11.28 -5.32
C ASP A 49 -6.72 -9.76 -5.56
N SER A 50 -6.12 -9.01 -4.64
CA SER A 50 -6.02 -7.54 -4.75
C SER A 50 -4.66 -7.03 -5.21
N HIS A 51 -3.57 -7.80 -5.06
CA HIS A 51 -2.24 -7.58 -5.65
C HIS A 51 -1.21 -8.62 -5.14
N PRO A 52 -0.08 -8.81 -5.84
CA PRO A 52 0.91 -9.83 -5.50
C PRO A 52 2.00 -9.42 -4.48
N LEU A 53 2.06 -8.15 -4.05
CA LEU A 53 3.17 -7.61 -3.23
C LEU A 53 2.83 -7.52 -1.72
N ARG A 54 2.58 -8.65 -1.05
CA ARG A 54 2.01 -8.70 0.31
C ARG A 54 3.05 -8.53 1.42
N GLY A 55 4.07 -9.37 1.43
CA GLY A 55 5.22 -9.22 2.33
C GLY A 55 5.92 -7.89 2.14
N VAL A 56 5.94 -7.33 0.92
CA VAL A 56 6.42 -5.98 0.65
C VAL A 56 5.54 -4.91 1.33
N LEU A 57 4.21 -4.91 1.12
CA LEU A 57 3.35 -3.87 1.68
C LEU A 57 3.23 -3.92 3.20
N GLY A 58 3.29 -5.09 3.82
CA GLY A 58 3.39 -5.19 5.28
C GLY A 58 4.56 -4.39 5.85
N ARG A 59 5.62 -4.17 5.05
CA ARG A 59 6.82 -3.42 5.44
C ARG A 59 6.77 -1.94 5.12
N VAL A 60 6.23 -1.57 3.95
CA VAL A 60 6.37 -0.20 3.42
C VAL A 60 5.06 0.60 3.35
N CYS A 61 3.91 -0.05 3.54
CA CYS A 61 2.62 0.63 3.57
C CYS A 61 2.48 1.47 4.85
N TYR A 62 1.65 2.51 4.80
CA TYR A 62 1.37 3.36 5.96
C TYR A 62 0.05 3.06 6.65
N GLY A 63 -0.54 1.88 6.39
CA GLY A 63 -1.72 1.39 7.10
C GLY A 63 -2.98 2.21 6.87
N PHE A 64 -3.23 2.71 5.64
CA PHE A 64 -4.43 3.52 5.31
C PHE A 64 -5.75 2.82 5.71
N CYS A 65 -5.77 1.49 5.64
CA CYS A 65 -6.89 0.65 6.06
C CYS A 65 -7.19 0.66 7.57
N GLU A 66 -6.25 1.12 8.40
CA GLU A 66 -6.41 1.18 9.86
C GLU A 66 -7.19 2.43 10.30
N THR A 67 -7.13 3.52 9.52
CA THR A 67 -7.84 4.77 9.81
C THR A 67 -9.37 4.62 9.83
N PRO A 68 -10.03 4.02 8.82
CA PRO A 68 -11.48 3.83 8.84
C PRO A 68 -11.92 2.58 9.64
N CYS A 69 -11.02 1.90 10.34
CA CYS A 69 -11.34 0.66 11.03
C CYS A 69 -12.42 0.88 12.10
N ASN A 70 -13.57 0.20 11.98
CA ASN A 70 -14.67 0.30 12.96
C ASN A 70 -14.23 -0.05 14.39
N ARG A 71 -13.25 -0.94 14.57
CA ARG A 71 -12.69 -1.25 15.90
C ARG A 71 -12.04 -0.03 16.57
N GLY A 72 -11.50 0.90 15.79
CA GLY A 72 -10.92 2.15 16.31
C GLY A 72 -11.93 3.07 17.02
N LYS A 73 -13.23 2.88 16.78
CA LYS A 73 -14.32 3.57 17.50
C LYS A 73 -14.76 2.85 18.78
N PHE A 74 -14.28 1.63 18.98
CA PHE A 74 -14.57 0.81 20.16
C PHE A 74 -13.42 0.93 21.17
N ASP A 75 -12.19 0.60 20.76
CA ASP A 75 -10.98 0.76 21.56
C ASP A 75 -9.79 1.27 20.73
N GLN A 76 -9.10 0.39 20.00
CA GLN A 76 -7.97 0.70 19.12
C GLN A 76 -8.09 -0.12 17.84
N ALA A 77 -7.83 0.55 16.70
CA ALA A 77 -7.82 -0.06 15.39
C ALA A 77 -6.88 -1.29 15.33
N ILE A 78 -7.17 -2.18 14.39
CA ILE A 78 -6.36 -3.39 14.17
C ILE A 78 -5.04 -3.00 13.53
N SER A 79 -3.94 -3.64 13.94
CA SER A 79 -2.62 -3.48 13.32
C SER A 79 -2.51 -4.21 11.98
N ILE A 80 -3.32 -3.82 11.00
CA ILE A 80 -3.42 -4.48 9.69
C ILE A 80 -2.09 -4.46 8.95
N GLN A 81 -1.33 -3.36 8.98
CA GLN A 81 -0.03 -3.29 8.29
C GLN A 81 0.94 -4.36 8.83
N MET A 82 0.99 -4.51 10.15
CA MET A 82 1.78 -5.54 10.82
C MET A 82 1.27 -6.95 10.50
N LEU A 83 -0.05 -7.15 10.49
CA LEU A 83 -0.61 -8.45 10.15
C LEU A 83 -0.31 -8.84 8.70
N GLU A 84 -0.24 -7.87 7.77
CA GLU A 84 0.14 -8.13 6.39
C GLU A 84 1.61 -8.58 6.28
N SER A 85 2.53 -8.10 7.13
CA SER A 85 3.90 -8.64 7.17
C SER A 85 3.94 -10.06 7.72
N VAL A 86 3.18 -10.36 8.79
CA VAL A 86 3.05 -11.72 9.34
C VAL A 86 2.49 -12.68 8.30
N ILE A 87 1.42 -12.29 7.59
CA ILE A 87 0.81 -13.08 6.53
C ILE A 87 1.80 -13.29 5.38
N GLY A 88 2.51 -12.25 4.96
CA GLY A 88 3.52 -12.35 3.91
C GLY A 88 4.69 -13.27 4.29
N ASP A 89 5.08 -13.32 5.56
CA ASP A 89 6.22 -14.12 5.99
C ASP A 89 5.88 -15.58 6.28
N HIS A 90 4.68 -15.85 6.80
CA HIS A 90 4.24 -17.20 7.18
C HIS A 90 3.31 -17.86 6.15
N GLY A 91 2.74 -17.08 5.22
CA GLY A 91 1.75 -17.56 4.24
C GLY A 91 2.25 -17.62 2.80
N PHE A 92 3.42 -17.05 2.49
CA PHE A 92 3.96 -17.03 1.14
C PHE A 92 4.22 -18.44 0.61
N ASP A 93 3.73 -18.70 -0.61
CA ASP A 93 3.85 -19.98 -1.31
C ASP A 93 4.40 -19.76 -2.73
N PRO A 94 5.67 -20.11 -3.02
CA PRO A 94 6.26 -19.91 -4.35
C PRO A 94 5.66 -20.83 -5.43
N SER A 95 4.98 -21.91 -5.01
CA SER A 95 4.29 -22.83 -5.91
C SER A 95 2.89 -22.38 -6.29
N TYR A 96 2.37 -21.33 -5.64
CA TYR A 96 1.03 -20.82 -5.89
C TYR A 96 0.85 -20.44 -7.35
N ARG A 97 -0.22 -20.97 -7.96
CA ARG A 97 -0.67 -20.59 -9.30
C ARG A 97 -2.16 -20.23 -9.20
N PRO A 98 -2.52 -18.94 -9.30
CA PRO A 98 -3.92 -18.53 -9.27
C PRO A 98 -4.66 -19.08 -10.50
N ALA A 99 -5.99 -19.11 -10.43
CA ALA A 99 -6.82 -19.36 -11.60
C ALA A 99 -6.56 -18.26 -12.65
N MET A 100 -6.36 -18.69 -13.90
CA MET A 100 -6.11 -17.80 -15.02
C MET A 100 -7.18 -18.03 -16.10
N ALA A 101 -7.63 -16.95 -16.72
CA ALA A 101 -8.45 -17.05 -17.93
C ALA A 101 -7.64 -17.71 -19.06
N ALA A 102 -8.36 -18.34 -19.99
CA ALA A 102 -7.75 -18.89 -21.20
C ALA A 102 -6.97 -17.79 -21.95
N ARG A 103 -5.83 -18.17 -22.54
CA ARG A 103 -5.00 -17.23 -23.30
C ARG A 103 -5.83 -16.65 -24.45
N ASN A 104 -5.94 -15.33 -24.51
CA ASN A 104 -6.83 -14.63 -25.43
C ASN A 104 -6.15 -14.21 -26.75
N GLY A 105 -4.89 -14.61 -26.95
CA GLY A 105 -4.09 -14.28 -28.14
C GLY A 105 -3.60 -12.83 -28.22
N LYS A 106 -3.95 -11.96 -27.27
CA LYS A 106 -3.56 -10.55 -27.25
C LYS A 106 -2.33 -10.32 -26.37
N LYS A 107 -1.54 -9.32 -26.75
CA LYS A 107 -0.27 -8.98 -26.10
C LYS A 107 -0.28 -7.55 -25.56
N VAL A 108 0.16 -7.35 -24.31
CA VAL A 108 0.27 -6.03 -23.68
C VAL A 108 1.71 -5.75 -23.28
N LEU A 109 2.19 -4.55 -23.60
CA LEU A 109 3.50 -4.04 -23.19
C LEU A 109 3.36 -3.22 -21.92
N ILE A 110 4.26 -3.37 -20.96
CA ILE A 110 4.38 -2.48 -19.80
C ILE A 110 5.80 -1.91 -19.77
N VAL A 111 5.95 -0.61 -19.61
CA VAL A 111 7.26 0.06 -19.47
C VAL A 111 7.45 0.49 -18.02
N GLY A 112 8.38 -0.17 -17.33
CA GLY A 112 8.68 0.00 -15.91
C GLY A 112 8.16 -1.16 -15.06
N ALA A 113 9.04 -1.82 -14.32
CA ALA A 113 8.74 -2.91 -13.39
C ALA A 113 8.70 -2.42 -11.92
N GLY A 114 8.19 -1.20 -11.70
CA GLY A 114 7.83 -0.69 -10.38
C GLY A 114 6.47 -1.21 -9.88
N PRO A 115 5.98 -0.75 -8.72
CA PRO A 115 4.74 -1.24 -8.11
C PRO A 115 3.53 -1.23 -9.05
N ALA A 116 3.34 -0.15 -9.81
CA ALA A 116 2.23 -0.01 -10.75
C ALA A 116 2.33 -1.00 -11.92
N GLY A 117 3.52 -1.14 -12.51
CA GLY A 117 3.75 -2.05 -13.63
C GLY A 117 3.62 -3.52 -13.24
N LEU A 118 4.16 -3.90 -12.07
CA LEU A 118 4.03 -5.25 -11.52
C LEU A 118 2.57 -5.61 -11.23
N ALA A 119 1.81 -4.70 -10.61
CA ALA A 119 0.39 -4.91 -10.35
C ALA A 119 -0.43 -5.02 -11.63
N ALA A 120 -0.21 -4.13 -12.60
CA ALA A 120 -0.90 -4.18 -13.88
C ALA A 120 -0.57 -5.48 -14.65
N GLY A 121 0.69 -5.89 -14.65
CA GLY A 121 1.14 -7.11 -15.30
C GLY A 121 0.54 -8.37 -14.68
N TRP A 122 0.43 -8.41 -13.35
CA TRP A 122 -0.26 -9.47 -12.62
C TRP A 122 -1.70 -9.64 -13.12
N PHE A 123 -2.51 -8.59 -13.04
CA PHE A 123 -3.93 -8.68 -13.39
C PHE A 123 -4.18 -8.97 -14.88
N LEU A 124 -3.42 -8.35 -15.78
CA LEU A 124 -3.53 -8.64 -17.21
C LEU A 124 -3.11 -10.08 -17.53
N ASN A 125 -2.09 -10.61 -16.88
CA ASN A 125 -1.71 -12.01 -17.07
C ASN A 125 -2.81 -12.95 -16.60
N LEU A 126 -3.44 -12.70 -15.44
CA LEU A 126 -4.59 -13.48 -14.96
C LEU A 126 -5.78 -13.41 -15.91
N ALA A 127 -6.01 -12.27 -16.55
CA ALA A 127 -7.04 -12.08 -17.57
C ALA A 127 -6.71 -12.71 -18.94
N GLY A 128 -5.64 -13.51 -19.04
CA GLY A 128 -5.30 -14.30 -20.23
C GLY A 128 -4.44 -13.58 -21.26
N TYR A 129 -3.99 -12.35 -21.02
CA TYR A 129 -3.08 -11.64 -21.92
C TYR A 129 -1.65 -12.18 -21.83
N LYS A 130 -0.88 -12.13 -22.92
CA LYS A 130 0.58 -12.22 -22.85
C LYS A 130 1.14 -10.87 -22.44
N VAL A 131 1.90 -10.83 -21.34
CA VAL A 131 2.44 -9.58 -20.77
C VAL A 131 3.96 -9.58 -20.83
N ASP A 132 4.53 -8.56 -21.46
CA ASP A 132 5.96 -8.27 -21.41
C ASP A 132 6.15 -6.95 -20.64
N ILE A 133 7.01 -6.95 -19.61
CA ILE A 133 7.44 -5.75 -18.91
C ILE A 133 8.86 -5.40 -19.34
N HIS A 134 9.09 -4.20 -19.87
CA HIS A 134 10.43 -3.67 -20.12
C HIS A 134 10.87 -2.82 -18.95
N GLU A 135 11.95 -3.21 -18.28
CA GLU A 135 12.55 -2.50 -17.16
C GLU A 135 13.92 -1.95 -17.59
N ALA A 136 14.12 -0.64 -17.40
CA ALA A 136 15.36 0.03 -17.79
C ALA A 136 16.52 -0.31 -16.85
N ASP A 137 16.24 -0.56 -15.58
CA ASP A 137 17.21 -0.92 -14.57
C ASP A 137 17.62 -2.41 -14.64
N GLU A 138 18.73 -2.74 -13.98
CA GLU A 138 19.29 -4.11 -13.94
C GLU A 138 18.33 -5.14 -13.34
N LYS A 139 17.48 -4.74 -12.39
CA LYS A 139 16.53 -5.60 -11.69
C LYS A 139 15.17 -4.92 -11.54
N ALA A 140 14.11 -5.72 -11.56
CA ALA A 140 12.75 -5.25 -11.33
C ALA A 140 12.50 -4.78 -9.89
N GLY A 141 11.47 -3.96 -9.68
CA GLY A 141 11.02 -3.46 -8.37
C GLY A 141 10.93 -1.93 -8.29
N GLY A 142 11.56 -1.20 -9.21
CA GLY A 142 11.53 0.26 -9.24
C GLY A 142 11.89 0.89 -7.89
N VAL A 143 11.06 1.80 -7.39
CA VAL A 143 11.28 2.47 -6.10
C VAL A 143 11.39 1.50 -4.91
N LEU A 144 10.77 0.31 -4.96
CA LEU A 144 10.90 -0.70 -3.90
C LEU A 144 12.34 -1.17 -3.75
N ARG A 145 13.06 -1.28 -4.89
CA ARG A 145 14.46 -1.72 -4.91
C ARG A 145 15.42 -0.55 -4.79
N TYR A 146 15.19 0.51 -5.56
CA TYR A 146 16.16 1.57 -5.74
C TYR A 146 15.92 2.78 -4.84
N GLY A 147 14.71 2.99 -4.33
CA GLY A 147 14.37 4.10 -3.44
C GLY A 147 14.32 3.71 -1.97
N ILE A 148 13.59 2.64 -1.64
CA ILE A 148 13.34 2.24 -0.26
C ILE A 148 14.58 1.53 0.32
N PRO A 149 15.14 2.02 1.45
CA PRO A 149 16.29 1.41 2.11
C PRO A 149 16.07 -0.05 2.51
N GLN A 150 17.14 -0.86 2.44
CA GLN A 150 17.08 -2.30 2.76
C GLN A 150 16.62 -2.60 4.19
N TYR A 151 16.91 -1.71 5.16
CA TYR A 151 16.46 -1.89 6.55
C TYR A 151 14.93 -1.78 6.70
N ARG A 152 14.24 -1.13 5.75
CA ARG A 152 12.77 -1.07 5.67
C ARG A 152 12.22 -2.21 4.82
N LEU A 153 12.86 -2.47 3.68
CA LEU A 153 12.43 -3.51 2.74
C LEU A 153 13.59 -4.45 2.38
N PRO A 154 13.67 -5.64 3.01
CA PRO A 154 14.66 -6.65 2.67
C PRO A 154 14.54 -7.04 1.19
N ARG A 155 15.69 -7.19 0.51
CA ARG A 155 15.73 -7.53 -0.92
C ARG A 155 15.17 -8.92 -1.20
N GLU A 156 15.42 -9.88 -0.32
CA GLU A 156 14.87 -11.23 -0.44
C GLU A 156 13.34 -11.25 -0.43
N ALA A 157 12.71 -10.44 0.42
CA ALA A 157 11.25 -10.31 0.48
C ALA A 157 10.67 -9.73 -0.81
N LEU A 158 11.37 -8.78 -1.43
CA LEU A 158 11.00 -8.23 -2.74
C LEU A 158 11.23 -9.23 -3.88
N ASP A 159 12.40 -9.88 -3.88
CA ASP A 159 12.82 -10.80 -4.93
C ASP A 159 11.89 -12.02 -5.02
N ARG A 160 11.47 -12.59 -3.88
CA ARG A 160 10.55 -13.74 -3.88
C ARG A 160 9.16 -13.40 -4.46
N GLU A 161 8.64 -12.20 -4.18
CA GLU A 161 7.31 -11.80 -4.68
C GLU A 161 7.34 -11.42 -6.16
N ILE A 162 8.42 -10.78 -6.63
CA ILE A 162 8.64 -10.56 -8.08
C ILE A 162 8.80 -11.91 -8.79
N GLY A 163 9.58 -12.82 -8.23
CA GLY A 163 9.79 -14.16 -8.80
C GLY A 163 8.49 -14.95 -8.94
N LEU A 164 7.55 -14.81 -7.99
CA LEU A 164 6.21 -15.40 -8.12
C LEU A 164 5.43 -14.81 -9.30
N ILE A 165 5.50 -13.50 -9.52
CA ILE A 165 4.84 -12.83 -10.65
C ILE A 165 5.38 -13.39 -11.98
N GLU A 166 6.70 -13.54 -12.09
CA GLU A 166 7.35 -14.17 -13.25
C GLU A 166 6.95 -15.63 -13.42
N ALA A 167 6.92 -16.39 -12.32
CA ALA A 167 6.55 -17.81 -12.32
C ALA A 167 5.08 -18.06 -12.70
N CYS A 168 4.22 -17.04 -12.56
CA CYS A 168 2.83 -17.04 -13.03
C CYS A 168 2.70 -16.64 -14.52
N GLY A 169 3.79 -16.28 -15.20
CA GLY A 169 3.84 -16.09 -16.65
C GLY A 169 4.01 -14.65 -17.14
N VAL A 170 4.30 -13.69 -16.26
CA VAL A 170 4.69 -12.32 -16.66
C VAL A 170 6.16 -12.32 -17.09
N GLU A 171 6.47 -11.84 -18.29
CA GLU A 171 7.84 -11.82 -18.81
C GLU A 171 8.51 -10.46 -18.51
N ILE A 172 9.48 -10.41 -17.60
CA ILE A 172 10.19 -9.17 -17.24
C ILE A 172 11.55 -9.12 -17.93
N LYS A 173 11.78 -8.07 -18.72
CA LYS A 173 13.01 -7.81 -19.48
C LYS A 173 13.76 -6.65 -18.84
N THR A 174 14.69 -6.96 -17.97
CA THR A 174 15.56 -5.96 -17.30
C THR A 174 16.66 -5.46 -18.24
N GLY A 175 17.27 -4.32 -17.89
CA GLY A 175 18.25 -3.62 -18.73
C GLY A 175 17.71 -3.10 -20.06
N LYS A 176 16.38 -3.12 -20.26
CA LYS A 176 15.70 -2.76 -21.49
C LYS A 176 15.00 -1.42 -21.36
N LYS A 177 15.76 -0.34 -21.59
CA LYS A 177 15.19 1.00 -21.72
C LYS A 177 14.31 1.08 -22.97
N THR A 178 13.08 1.59 -22.81
CA THR A 178 12.11 1.73 -23.90
C THR A 178 11.67 3.20 -23.97
N THR A 179 11.71 3.78 -25.16
CA THR A 179 11.32 5.18 -25.40
C THR A 179 9.89 5.28 -25.94
N PRO A 180 9.27 6.49 -25.98
CA PRO A 180 7.98 6.69 -26.63
C PRO A 180 7.95 6.21 -28.11
N ALA A 181 9.03 6.41 -28.85
CA ALA A 181 9.16 5.96 -30.24
C ALA A 181 9.18 4.42 -30.34
N ASP A 182 9.88 3.75 -29.43
CA ASP A 182 9.90 2.29 -29.36
C ASP A 182 8.51 1.73 -29.08
N VAL A 183 7.76 2.33 -28.14
CA VAL A 183 6.39 1.90 -27.82
C VAL A 183 5.50 2.02 -29.06
N LYS A 184 5.53 3.14 -29.78
CA LYS A 184 4.76 3.31 -31.04
C LYS A 184 5.10 2.22 -32.05
N LYS A 185 6.38 1.91 -32.24
CA LYS A 185 6.84 0.83 -33.14
C LYS A 185 6.38 -0.55 -32.68
N LEU A 186 6.43 -0.83 -31.37
CA LEU A 186 6.03 -2.12 -30.80
C LEU A 186 4.52 -2.34 -30.91
N LEU A 187 3.70 -1.30 -30.78
CA LEU A 187 2.26 -1.39 -31.01
C LEU A 187 1.94 -1.75 -32.47
N VAL A 188 2.64 -1.17 -33.44
CA VAL A 188 2.51 -1.56 -34.87
C VAL A 188 2.95 -3.02 -35.07
N ASN A 189 3.94 -3.49 -34.31
CA ASN A 189 4.53 -4.82 -34.44
C ASN A 189 3.89 -5.88 -33.52
N GLY A 190 2.61 -5.76 -33.20
CA GLY A 190 1.81 -6.85 -32.61
C GLY A 190 1.44 -6.71 -31.13
N TYR A 191 1.86 -5.63 -30.45
CA TYR A 191 1.27 -5.30 -29.15
C TYR A 191 -0.08 -4.60 -29.32
N HIS A 192 -1.07 -5.02 -28.55
CA HIS A 192 -2.44 -4.52 -28.66
C HIS A 192 -2.70 -3.30 -27.77
N ALA A 193 -1.94 -3.16 -26.68
CA ALA A 193 -1.95 -2.01 -25.80
C ALA A 193 -0.59 -1.85 -25.10
N ALA A 194 -0.32 -0.66 -24.58
CA ALA A 194 0.85 -0.38 -23.76
C ALA A 194 0.50 0.39 -22.47
N ILE A 195 1.22 0.11 -21.38
CA ILE A 195 1.14 0.85 -20.11
C ILE A 195 2.51 1.48 -19.83
N VAL A 196 2.55 2.78 -19.65
CA VAL A 196 3.73 3.52 -19.18
C VAL A 196 3.64 3.65 -17.66
N ALA A 197 4.56 3.01 -16.96
CA ALA A 197 4.65 2.95 -15.50
C ALA A 197 6.07 3.28 -14.99
N THR A 198 6.73 4.25 -15.63
CA THR A 198 8.13 4.62 -15.37
C THR A 198 8.35 5.38 -14.07
N GLY A 199 7.28 5.84 -13.42
CA GLY A 199 7.35 6.62 -12.18
C GLY A 199 7.96 8.02 -12.36
N ALA A 200 8.35 8.62 -11.24
CA ALA A 200 8.95 9.95 -11.15
C ALA A 200 10.45 9.88 -10.80
N GLY A 201 11.29 9.49 -11.76
CA GLY A 201 12.71 9.23 -11.50
C GLY A 201 13.59 10.48 -11.30
N ASN A 202 13.14 11.66 -11.71
CA ASN A 202 13.97 12.87 -11.71
C ASN A 202 13.76 13.67 -10.42
N GLY A 203 14.84 13.97 -9.69
CA GLY A 203 14.73 14.87 -8.53
C GLY A 203 14.62 16.33 -8.98
N ARG A 204 13.73 17.09 -8.34
CA ARG A 204 13.55 18.52 -8.63
C ARG A 204 14.80 19.31 -8.23
N LYS A 205 15.06 20.37 -8.99
CA LYS A 205 16.11 21.36 -8.69
C LYS A 205 15.52 22.52 -7.88
N ALA A 206 16.24 22.96 -6.85
CA ALA A 206 15.90 24.15 -6.06
C ALA A 206 16.31 25.43 -6.77
N GLY A 207 17.29 25.39 -7.67
CA GLY A 207 17.84 26.57 -8.34
C GLY A 207 18.69 27.44 -7.41
N ILE A 208 19.30 26.84 -6.38
CA ILE A 208 20.22 27.56 -5.48
C ILE A 208 21.60 27.74 -6.11
N THR A 209 22.34 28.76 -5.69
CA THR A 209 23.72 28.94 -6.14
C THR A 209 24.60 27.80 -5.59
N GLY A 210 25.34 27.10 -6.47
CA GLY A 210 26.18 25.97 -6.10
C GLY A 210 25.42 24.64 -5.89
N GLU A 211 24.21 24.53 -6.45
CA GLU A 211 23.41 23.29 -6.43
C GLU A 211 24.16 22.08 -7.03
N ASP A 212 25.05 22.29 -7.99
CA ASP A 212 25.93 21.28 -8.60
C ASP A 212 26.88 20.62 -7.60
N LYS A 213 27.12 21.26 -6.45
CA LYS A 213 27.94 20.71 -5.34
C LYS A 213 27.12 19.87 -4.36
N THR A 214 25.81 19.77 -4.56
CA THR A 214 24.90 18.99 -3.70
C THR A 214 24.67 17.59 -4.26
N LEU A 215 24.23 16.66 -3.42
CA LEU A 215 23.76 15.35 -3.85
C LEU A 215 22.26 15.37 -4.09
N ASN A 216 21.81 14.70 -5.15
CA ASN A 216 20.39 14.41 -5.33
C ASN A 216 19.94 13.30 -4.37
N GLY A 217 18.85 13.51 -3.64
CA GLY A 217 18.37 12.54 -2.64
C GLY A 217 17.96 11.19 -3.22
N ILE A 218 17.39 11.15 -4.43
CA ILE A 218 17.00 9.88 -5.09
C ILE A 218 18.25 9.13 -5.54
N GLU A 219 19.20 9.83 -6.16
CA GLU A 219 20.45 9.22 -6.62
C GLU A 219 21.29 8.73 -5.44
N PHE A 220 21.30 9.47 -4.34
CA PHE A 220 21.93 9.05 -3.09
C PHE A 220 21.30 7.77 -2.55
N LEU A 221 19.97 7.72 -2.39
CA LEU A 221 19.29 6.50 -1.93
C LEU A 221 19.50 5.33 -2.89
N ARG A 222 19.50 5.58 -4.20
CA ARG A 222 19.82 4.57 -5.22
C ARG A 222 21.25 4.06 -5.07
N ALA A 223 22.22 4.92 -4.82
CA ALA A 223 23.61 4.53 -4.59
C ALA A 223 23.76 3.67 -3.34
N VAL A 224 23.07 4.04 -2.25
CA VAL A 224 23.00 3.22 -1.02
C VAL A 224 22.40 1.86 -1.31
N ASN A 225 21.25 1.81 -1.99
CA ASN A 225 20.52 0.58 -2.26
C ASN A 225 21.20 -0.36 -3.26
N THR A 226 22.12 0.15 -4.07
CA THR A 226 22.91 -0.62 -5.04
C THR A 226 24.32 -0.94 -4.55
N GLY A 227 24.63 -0.64 -3.28
CA GLY A 227 25.94 -0.90 -2.69
C GLY A 227 27.07 -0.03 -3.24
N LYS A 228 26.75 1.03 -4.01
CA LYS A 228 27.73 2.01 -4.50
C LYS A 228 28.21 2.95 -3.39
N THR A 229 27.45 3.04 -2.30
CA THR A 229 27.83 3.73 -1.08
C THR A 229 28.25 2.70 -0.03
N GLY A 230 29.55 2.63 0.26
CA GLY A 230 30.08 1.70 1.26
C GLY A 230 29.70 2.06 2.70
N PRO A 231 29.92 1.15 3.66
CA PRO A 231 29.76 1.47 5.08
C PRO A 231 30.67 2.63 5.47
N ASN A 232 30.27 3.43 6.47
CA ASN A 232 31.06 4.55 6.99
C ASN A 232 31.39 5.66 5.96
N HIS A 233 30.65 5.73 4.86
CA HIS A 233 30.88 6.71 3.79
C HIS A 233 30.86 8.18 4.26
N PHE A 234 30.11 8.48 5.32
CA PHE A 234 30.01 9.82 5.91
C PHE A 234 30.74 9.95 7.25
N THR A 235 31.66 9.04 7.59
CA THR A 235 32.48 9.18 8.80
C THR A 235 33.19 10.52 8.86
N GLY A 236 33.00 11.23 9.98
CA GLY A 236 33.58 12.55 10.21
C GLY A 236 32.84 13.71 9.53
N LYS A 237 31.74 13.45 8.80
CA LYS A 237 31.03 14.47 8.00
C LYS A 237 29.79 15.00 8.72
N LYS A 238 29.51 16.29 8.53
CA LYS A 238 28.25 16.96 8.85
C LYS A 238 27.36 16.96 7.62
N VAL A 239 26.23 16.26 7.69
CA VAL A 239 25.29 16.11 6.58
C VAL A 239 24.06 16.99 6.81
N VAL A 240 23.68 17.74 5.80
CA VAL A 240 22.44 18.52 5.78
C VAL A 240 21.51 17.99 4.68
N VAL A 241 20.30 17.60 5.04
CA VAL A 241 19.26 17.16 4.11
C VAL A 241 18.24 18.28 3.93
N ILE A 242 17.91 18.64 2.70
CA ILE A 242 16.87 19.63 2.40
C ILE A 242 15.60 18.91 2.01
N GLY A 243 14.54 19.03 2.82
CA GLY A 243 13.24 18.45 2.54
C GLY A 243 12.48 18.00 3.78
N GLY A 244 11.21 17.62 3.59
CA GLY A 244 10.34 17.13 4.67
C GLY A 244 9.47 15.94 4.29
N GLY A 245 9.73 15.30 3.15
CA GLY A 245 9.01 14.10 2.70
C GLY A 245 9.71 12.79 3.07
N ASN A 246 9.10 11.66 2.73
CA ASN A 246 9.65 10.34 3.06
C ASN A 246 11.07 10.12 2.51
N VAL A 247 11.36 10.62 1.30
CA VAL A 247 12.72 10.60 0.71
C VAL A 247 13.72 11.34 1.59
N ALA A 248 13.34 12.48 2.16
CA ALA A 248 14.22 13.24 3.06
C ALA A 248 14.46 12.47 4.36
N MET A 249 13.43 11.81 4.92
CA MET A 249 13.57 11.00 6.12
C MET A 249 14.47 9.78 5.86
N ASP A 250 14.25 9.05 4.78
CA ASP A 250 15.11 7.92 4.38
C ASP A 250 16.55 8.39 4.14
N ALA A 251 16.76 9.54 3.49
CA ALA A 251 18.10 10.10 3.27
C ALA A 251 18.80 10.46 4.60
N CYS A 252 18.08 11.07 5.54
CA CYS A 252 18.61 11.37 6.88
C CYS A 252 19.04 10.09 7.60
N ARG A 253 18.14 9.11 7.65
CA ARG A 253 18.34 7.84 8.37
C ARG A 253 19.46 7.00 7.74
N CYS A 254 19.59 7.01 6.42
CA CYS A 254 20.73 6.43 5.70
C CYS A 254 22.03 7.16 6.02
N ALA A 255 22.03 8.50 6.02
CA ALA A 255 23.23 9.28 6.35
C ALA A 255 23.74 9.00 7.77
N THR A 256 22.83 8.86 8.74
CA THR A 256 23.17 8.46 10.11
C THR A 256 23.83 7.08 10.15
N ARG A 257 23.29 6.08 9.45
CA ARG A 257 23.86 4.71 9.35
C ARG A 257 25.20 4.66 8.63
N LEU A 258 25.47 5.63 7.76
CA LEU A 258 26.74 5.77 7.04
C LEU A 258 27.80 6.51 7.87
N GLY A 259 27.56 6.75 9.16
CA GLY A 259 28.57 7.25 10.10
C GLY A 259 28.70 8.78 10.16
N ALA A 260 27.71 9.52 9.65
CA ALA A 260 27.68 10.98 9.79
C ALA A 260 27.77 11.41 11.26
N VAL A 261 28.58 12.42 11.56
CA VAL A 261 28.75 12.95 12.92
C VAL A 261 27.52 13.74 13.37
N SER A 262 26.88 14.43 12.42
CA SER A 262 25.59 15.08 12.62
C SER A 262 24.78 15.03 11.34
N VAL A 263 23.47 14.86 11.50
CA VAL A 263 22.50 14.92 10.39
C VAL A 263 21.43 15.93 10.77
N ASN A 264 21.34 16.99 9.97
CA ASN A 264 20.30 18.02 10.11
C ASN A 264 19.36 17.94 8.91
N THR A 265 18.06 18.13 9.13
CA THR A 265 17.07 18.29 8.06
C THR A 265 16.48 19.69 8.10
N LEU A 266 16.57 20.41 6.99
CA LEU A 266 16.03 21.75 6.83
C LEU A 266 14.74 21.66 6.03
N TYR A 267 13.64 22.16 6.62
CA TYR A 267 12.34 22.19 5.98
C TYR A 267 11.76 23.60 5.98
N ARG A 268 11.27 24.04 4.81
CA ARG A 268 10.78 25.40 4.59
C ARG A 268 9.45 25.72 5.30
N ARG A 269 8.76 24.74 5.87
CA ARG A 269 7.51 24.90 6.63
C ARG A 269 7.66 24.35 8.06
N THR A 270 6.58 24.28 8.83
CA THR A 270 6.59 23.69 10.17
C THR A 270 6.44 22.16 10.09
N GLU A 271 6.55 21.49 11.24
CA GLU A 271 6.33 20.05 11.35
C GLU A 271 4.94 19.63 10.87
N ASN A 272 3.91 20.45 11.11
CA ASN A 272 2.52 20.14 10.75
C ASN A 272 2.30 20.02 9.24
N GLU A 273 3.10 20.73 8.44
CA GLU A 273 3.02 20.65 6.97
C GLU A 273 4.01 19.65 6.37
N MET A 274 4.71 18.85 7.18
CA MET A 274 5.60 17.81 6.64
C MET A 274 4.80 16.75 5.88
N PRO A 275 5.15 16.46 4.61
CA PRO A 275 4.50 15.38 3.87
C PRO A 275 4.97 13.98 4.28
N ALA A 276 6.06 13.85 5.05
CA ALA A 276 6.50 12.55 5.56
C ALA A 276 5.49 12.00 6.56
N HIS A 277 5.35 10.67 6.59
CA HIS A 277 4.53 10.03 7.62
C HIS A 277 5.11 10.24 9.02
N ALA A 278 4.26 10.50 10.00
CA ALA A 278 4.65 10.82 11.38
C ALA A 278 5.60 9.78 12.00
N ASN A 279 5.42 8.49 11.68
CA ASN A 279 6.30 7.43 12.14
C ASN A 279 7.73 7.56 11.57
N GLU A 280 7.89 7.97 10.32
CA GLU A 280 9.22 8.20 9.72
C GLU A 280 9.92 9.39 10.39
N VAL A 281 9.19 10.48 10.64
CA VAL A 281 9.69 11.67 11.34
C VAL A 281 10.12 11.31 12.76
N LYS A 282 9.26 10.58 13.50
CA LYS A 282 9.55 10.11 14.86
C LYS A 282 10.80 9.24 14.88
N GLN A 283 10.89 8.26 13.97
CA GLN A 283 12.03 7.34 13.92
C GLN A 283 13.33 8.04 13.56
N ALA A 284 13.31 9.02 12.64
CA ALA A 284 14.48 9.83 12.31
C ALA A 284 14.95 10.67 13.51
N ARG A 285 14.01 11.28 14.25
CA ARG A 285 14.33 12.03 15.48
C ARG A 285 14.94 11.13 16.56
N GLU A 286 14.39 9.94 16.78
CA GLU A 286 14.96 8.95 17.71
C GLU A 286 16.37 8.51 17.32
N GLU A 287 16.69 8.50 16.02
CA GLU A 287 18.02 8.21 15.49
C GLU A 287 18.99 9.40 15.56
N GLY A 288 18.57 10.53 16.15
CA GLY A 288 19.42 11.70 16.40
C GLY A 288 19.42 12.75 15.28
N VAL A 289 18.50 12.65 14.31
CA VAL A 289 18.34 13.68 13.27
C VAL A 289 17.80 14.97 13.88
N VAL A 290 18.49 16.09 13.63
CA VAL A 290 18.09 17.42 14.09
C VAL A 290 17.18 18.07 13.05
N PHE A 291 16.02 18.57 13.48
CA PHE A 291 15.03 19.20 12.61
C PHE A 291 15.09 20.71 12.71
N GLU A 292 15.27 21.38 11.57
CA GLU A 292 15.27 22.83 11.43
C GLU A 292 14.11 23.25 10.53
N PHE A 293 13.05 23.74 11.16
CA PHE A 293 11.84 24.20 10.48
C PHE A 293 11.91 25.67 10.08
N LEU A 294 11.08 26.03 9.12
CA LEU A 294 11.02 27.37 8.55
C LEU A 294 12.39 27.84 8.04
N VAL A 295 13.10 26.95 7.35
CA VAL A 295 14.40 27.23 6.72
C VAL A 295 14.40 26.76 5.27
N ALA A 296 14.83 27.61 4.34
CA ALA A 296 15.01 27.26 2.94
C ALA A 296 16.44 27.58 2.46
N PRO A 297 17.09 26.71 1.68
CA PRO A 297 18.45 26.95 1.22
C PRO A 297 18.51 28.07 0.16
N GLU A 298 19.63 28.79 0.10
CA GLU A 298 19.89 29.84 -0.90
C GLU A 298 21.17 29.60 -1.71
N SER A 299 22.23 29.13 -1.04
CA SER A 299 23.50 28.83 -1.72
C SER A 299 24.35 27.84 -0.94
N TYR A 300 25.13 27.02 -1.63
CA TYR A 300 26.10 26.12 -1.03
C TYR A 300 27.46 26.24 -1.72
N ASP A 301 28.52 26.48 -0.95
CA ASP A 301 29.87 26.63 -1.51
C ASP A 301 30.71 25.34 -1.49
N GLY A 302 30.20 24.26 -0.90
CA GLY A 302 30.92 23.00 -0.66
C GLY A 302 31.33 22.80 0.82
N LYS A 303 31.17 23.81 1.67
CA LYS A 303 31.47 23.75 3.11
C LYS A 303 30.45 24.45 3.99
N VAL A 304 29.81 25.50 3.48
CA VAL A 304 28.83 26.31 4.20
C VAL A 304 27.56 26.42 3.36
N LEU A 305 26.44 26.04 3.97
CA LEU A 305 25.11 26.25 3.42
C LEU A 305 24.55 27.58 3.96
N LYS A 306 24.28 28.52 3.07
CA LYS A 306 23.48 29.71 3.40
C LYS A 306 22.01 29.40 3.18
N SER A 307 21.19 29.73 4.17
CA SER A 307 19.76 29.51 4.16
C SER A 307 19.03 30.75 4.66
N ARG A 308 17.76 30.87 4.30
CA ARG A 308 16.89 31.96 4.77
C ARG A 308 15.87 31.43 5.77
N LYS A 309 15.59 32.23 6.80
CA LYS A 309 14.43 31.99 7.66
C LYS A 309 13.13 32.28 6.91
N MET A 310 12.16 31.43 7.16
CA MET A 310 10.84 31.47 6.56
C MET A 310 9.80 31.80 7.63
N ARG A 311 8.64 32.26 7.18
CA ARG A 311 7.41 32.26 7.96
C ARG A 311 6.27 31.76 7.08
N LEU A 312 5.18 31.30 7.66
CA LEU A 312 4.00 30.91 6.89
C LEU A 312 3.11 32.13 6.63
N SER A 313 2.45 32.16 5.47
CA SER A 313 1.57 33.25 5.06
C SER A 313 0.41 32.73 4.20
N GLY A 314 -0.72 32.45 4.85
CA GLY A 314 -1.87 31.80 4.20
C GLY A 314 -1.52 30.38 3.71
N ASP A 315 -2.40 29.81 2.90
CA ASP A 315 -2.20 28.47 2.32
C ASP A 315 -1.79 28.54 0.84
N ASP A 316 -1.06 27.52 0.39
CA ASP A 316 -0.76 27.27 -1.01
C ASP A 316 -1.87 26.45 -1.69
N GLU A 317 -1.72 26.17 -2.99
CA GLU A 317 -2.68 25.40 -3.79
C GLU A 317 -2.94 23.98 -3.26
N SER A 318 -2.04 23.45 -2.42
CA SER A 318 -2.21 22.16 -1.75
C SER A 318 -2.88 22.26 -0.38
N GLY A 319 -3.33 23.45 0.02
CA GLY A 319 -3.91 23.72 1.33
C GLY A 319 -2.88 23.72 2.47
N ARG A 320 -1.58 23.82 2.16
CA ARG A 320 -0.51 23.89 3.16
C ARG A 320 -0.01 25.31 3.31
N GLY A 321 0.39 25.68 4.52
CA GLY A 321 0.96 26.99 4.80
C GLY A 321 2.03 27.40 3.77
N LYS A 322 1.84 28.53 3.10
CA LYS A 322 2.75 29.03 2.08
C LYS A 322 3.98 29.66 2.74
N PRO A 323 5.19 29.15 2.51
CA PRO A 323 6.39 29.70 3.12
C PRO A 323 6.83 30.98 2.39
N VAL A 324 7.07 32.04 3.14
CA VAL A 324 7.59 33.32 2.64
C VAL A 324 8.85 33.73 3.40
N PRO A 325 9.83 34.35 2.72
CA PRO A 325 11.09 34.75 3.34
C PRO A 325 10.89 35.84 4.40
N THR A 326 11.64 35.77 5.51
CA THR A 326 11.63 36.83 6.55
C THR A 326 12.64 37.94 6.27
N GLY A 327 13.65 37.67 5.43
CA GLY A 327 14.79 38.55 5.21
C GLY A 327 16.06 38.11 5.95
N GLU A 328 15.92 37.35 7.03
CA GLU A 328 17.03 36.86 7.86
C GLU A 328 17.75 35.68 7.20
N VAL A 329 19.08 35.77 7.12
CA VAL A 329 19.96 34.74 6.54
C VAL A 329 20.77 34.08 7.64
N ILE A 330 20.83 32.75 7.60
CA ILE A 330 21.63 31.93 8.50
C ILE A 330 22.65 31.11 7.71
N THR A 331 23.72 30.70 8.39
CA THR A 331 24.78 29.88 7.80
C THR A 331 24.97 28.62 8.62
N THR A 332 24.97 27.46 7.95
CA THR A 332 25.16 26.16 8.58
C THR A 332 26.38 25.48 7.96
N PRO A 333 27.42 25.13 8.74
CA PRO A 333 28.53 24.31 8.25
C PRO A 333 28.01 22.93 7.81
N ALA A 334 28.34 22.53 6.58
CA ALA A 334 27.88 21.28 5.97
C ALA A 334 28.96 20.73 5.02
N ASP A 335 29.47 19.54 5.32
CA ASP A 335 30.38 18.84 4.41
C ASP A 335 29.65 18.20 3.24
N VAL A 336 28.37 17.87 3.44
CA VAL A 336 27.50 17.26 2.43
C VAL A 336 26.11 17.89 2.54
N VAL A 337 25.54 18.29 1.41
CA VAL A 337 24.14 18.71 1.29
C VAL A 337 23.41 17.73 0.38
N ILE A 338 22.28 17.18 0.83
CA ILE A 338 21.43 16.25 0.07
C ILE A 338 20.08 16.93 -0.22
N MET A 339 19.76 17.11 -1.50
CA MET A 339 18.52 17.73 -1.96
C MET A 339 17.41 16.69 -2.13
N ALA A 340 16.40 16.72 -1.25
CA ALA A 340 15.26 15.81 -1.21
C ALA A 340 13.91 16.56 -1.26
N ILE A 341 13.78 17.46 -2.26
CA ILE A 341 12.68 18.44 -2.37
C ILE A 341 11.54 18.02 -3.32
N GLY A 342 11.49 16.74 -3.71
CA GLY A 342 10.45 16.17 -4.56
C GLY A 342 10.99 15.60 -5.86
N GLN A 343 10.08 14.99 -6.62
CA GLN A 343 10.39 14.27 -7.85
C GLN A 343 9.49 14.78 -8.98
N GLU A 344 9.90 14.50 -10.21
CA GLU A 344 9.12 14.73 -11.42
C GLU A 344 9.30 13.58 -12.41
N PRO A 345 8.24 13.21 -13.15
CA PRO A 345 8.33 12.21 -14.19
C PRO A 345 9.02 12.76 -15.44
N GLU A 346 9.64 11.86 -16.20
CA GLU A 346 10.02 12.15 -17.58
C GLU A 346 8.74 12.39 -18.40
N LYS A 347 8.78 13.33 -19.35
CA LYS A 347 7.64 13.60 -20.23
C LYS A 347 7.53 12.52 -21.30
N TRP A 348 6.35 11.92 -21.40
CA TRP A 348 6.04 10.89 -22.39
C TRP A 348 5.02 11.40 -23.41
N GLU A 349 5.50 11.78 -24.60
CA GLU A 349 4.65 12.33 -25.67
C GLU A 349 4.00 11.23 -26.52
N MET A 350 2.74 10.93 -26.20
CA MET A 350 1.93 9.88 -26.84
C MET A 350 0.69 10.41 -27.56
N THR A 351 0.81 11.61 -28.16
CA THR A 351 -0.26 12.24 -28.94
C THR A 351 -0.76 11.33 -30.07
N GLY A 352 -2.08 11.18 -30.17
CA GLY A 352 -2.75 10.42 -31.22
C GLY A 352 -2.75 8.89 -31.05
N VAL A 353 -2.26 8.35 -29.93
CA VAL A 353 -2.24 6.90 -29.68
C VAL A 353 -3.26 6.52 -28.61
N SER A 354 -4.37 5.89 -29.01
CA SER A 354 -5.53 5.63 -28.14
C SER A 354 -5.40 4.38 -27.25
N ASN A 355 -4.44 3.49 -27.54
CA ASN A 355 -4.21 2.25 -26.80
C ASN A 355 -2.94 2.31 -25.91
N VAL A 356 -2.56 3.50 -25.47
CA VAL A 356 -1.50 3.73 -24.47
C VAL A 356 -2.12 4.29 -23.20
N PHE A 357 -1.74 3.71 -22.07
CA PHE A 357 -2.20 4.09 -20.74
C PHE A 357 -1.01 4.48 -19.85
N PHE A 358 -1.28 5.22 -18.77
CA PHE A 358 -0.29 5.68 -17.80
C PHE A 358 -0.69 5.23 -16.40
N ALA A 359 0.27 4.79 -15.59
CA ALA A 359 0.00 4.26 -14.25
C ALA A 359 1.09 4.62 -13.22
N GLY A 360 0.66 4.93 -11.99
CA GLY A 360 1.55 5.23 -10.87
C GLY A 360 2.17 6.62 -10.92
N ASP A 361 3.37 6.77 -10.37
CA ASP A 361 4.02 8.08 -10.16
C ASP A 361 4.42 8.83 -11.44
N VAL A 362 4.19 8.26 -12.62
CA VAL A 362 4.30 9.00 -13.88
C VAL A 362 3.18 10.04 -14.04
N LEU A 363 2.06 9.85 -13.33
CA LEU A 363 0.92 10.74 -13.34
C LEU A 363 1.10 11.90 -12.34
N PRO A 364 0.70 13.13 -12.72
CA PRO A 364 0.91 14.31 -11.88
C PRO A 364 0.05 14.32 -10.59
N ASP A 365 -1.07 13.58 -10.57
CA ASP A 365 -1.98 13.45 -9.43
C ASP A 365 -1.63 12.26 -8.53
N SER A 366 -0.47 11.62 -8.74
CA SER A 366 -0.04 10.52 -7.88
C SER A 366 0.11 10.96 -6.41
N ARG A 367 -0.33 10.08 -5.50
CA ARG A 367 -0.18 10.27 -4.06
C ARG A 367 1.19 9.85 -3.51
N GLY A 368 2.09 9.32 -4.35
CA GLY A 368 3.48 9.05 -3.99
C GLY A 368 3.67 7.95 -2.94
N THR A 369 2.77 6.98 -2.87
CA THR A 369 2.91 5.81 -1.97
C THR A 369 2.69 4.50 -2.72
N VAL A 370 3.35 3.44 -2.27
CA VAL A 370 3.42 2.15 -2.99
C VAL A 370 2.03 1.57 -3.26
N ILE A 371 1.15 1.54 -2.25
CA ILE A 371 -0.21 0.98 -2.38
C ILE A 371 -1.08 1.77 -3.36
N HIS A 372 -0.92 3.09 -3.45
CA HIS A 372 -1.64 3.90 -4.45
C HIS A 372 -1.11 3.64 -5.87
N SER A 373 0.20 3.43 -6.02
CA SER A 373 0.79 3.00 -7.30
C SER A 373 0.30 1.61 -7.72
N ILE A 374 0.18 0.66 -6.79
CA ILE A 374 -0.44 -0.65 -7.03
C ILE A 374 -1.91 -0.50 -7.47
N ALA A 375 -2.68 0.33 -6.77
CA ALA A 375 -4.08 0.61 -7.11
C ALA A 375 -4.22 1.25 -8.50
N ALA A 376 -3.33 2.19 -8.85
CA ALA A 376 -3.26 2.77 -10.18
C ALA A 376 -2.95 1.70 -11.25
N GLY A 377 -2.02 0.78 -10.96
CA GLY A 377 -1.73 -0.36 -11.82
C GLY A 377 -2.96 -1.26 -12.05
N LYS A 378 -3.66 -1.63 -10.97
CA LYS A 378 -4.91 -2.40 -11.02
C LYS A 378 -6.00 -1.71 -11.86
N LYS A 379 -6.25 -0.43 -11.62
CA LYS A 379 -7.22 0.37 -12.38
C LYS A 379 -6.83 0.51 -13.86
N THR A 380 -5.54 0.60 -14.15
CA THR A 380 -5.05 0.69 -15.54
C THR A 380 -5.20 -0.66 -16.26
N ALA A 381 -4.95 -1.78 -15.58
CA ALA A 381 -5.23 -3.11 -16.11
C ALA A 381 -6.71 -3.31 -16.46
N GLU A 382 -7.62 -2.86 -15.59
CA GLU A 382 -9.07 -2.80 -15.87
C GLU A 382 -9.35 -1.98 -17.15
N GLY A 383 -8.78 -0.78 -17.27
CA GLY A 383 -8.96 0.07 -18.45
C GLY A 383 -8.47 -0.57 -19.75
N VAL A 384 -7.31 -1.22 -19.72
CA VAL A 384 -6.78 -1.99 -20.87
C VAL A 384 -7.67 -3.18 -21.18
N HIS A 385 -8.12 -3.93 -20.17
CA HIS A 385 -8.99 -5.07 -20.37
C HIS A 385 -10.32 -4.63 -21.00
N LYS A 386 -10.96 -3.59 -20.47
CA LYS A 386 -12.20 -3.04 -21.03
C LYS A 386 -12.04 -2.56 -22.47
N LEU A 387 -10.92 -1.92 -22.81
CA LEU A 387 -10.62 -1.52 -24.19
C LEU A 387 -10.53 -2.75 -25.11
N LEU A 388 -9.92 -3.84 -24.66
CA LEU A 388 -9.63 -5.01 -25.49
C LEU A 388 -10.74 -6.07 -25.51
N SER A 389 -11.55 -6.19 -24.46
CA SER A 389 -12.60 -7.22 -24.32
C SER A 389 -14.02 -6.66 -24.33
N GLY A 390 -14.21 -5.37 -24.02
CA GLY A 390 -15.52 -4.77 -23.78
C GLY A 390 -16.14 -5.11 -22.41
N ALA A 391 -15.48 -5.95 -21.60
CA ALA A 391 -15.97 -6.41 -20.30
C ALA A 391 -15.23 -5.75 -19.13
N SER A 392 -15.82 -5.80 -17.94
CA SER A 392 -15.18 -5.41 -16.68
C SER A 392 -14.27 -6.55 -16.19
N MET A 393 -13.08 -6.23 -15.69
CA MET A 393 -12.22 -7.22 -15.03
C MET A 393 -12.63 -7.46 -13.58
N PHE A 394 -13.03 -6.40 -12.88
CA PHE A 394 -13.44 -6.46 -11.47
C PHE A 394 -14.94 -6.24 -11.29
N ALA A 395 -15.50 -6.93 -10.30
CA ALA A 395 -16.85 -6.65 -9.83
C ALA A 395 -16.87 -5.32 -9.04
N PRO A 396 -18.00 -4.59 -9.05
CA PRO A 396 -18.16 -3.41 -8.22
C PRO A 396 -18.10 -3.79 -6.72
N SER A 397 -17.57 -2.90 -5.90
CA SER A 397 -17.60 -3.08 -4.44
C SER A 397 -19.03 -3.05 -3.91
N GLY A 398 -19.31 -3.89 -2.91
CA GLY A 398 -20.60 -3.92 -2.23
C GLY A 398 -20.79 -2.75 -1.25
N GLU A 399 -21.92 -2.74 -0.56
CA GLU A 399 -22.20 -1.77 0.50
C GLU A 399 -21.11 -1.81 1.59
N GLU A 400 -20.59 -0.65 2.00
CA GLU A 400 -19.63 -0.56 3.10
C GLU A 400 -20.34 -0.56 4.47
N VAL A 401 -19.82 -1.36 5.42
CA VAL A 401 -20.38 -1.45 6.78
C VAL A 401 -19.80 -0.38 7.69
N THR A 402 -20.69 0.41 8.29
CA THR A 402 -20.35 1.41 9.29
C THR A 402 -20.53 0.87 10.72
N TYR A 403 -19.82 1.49 11.67
CA TYR A 403 -19.83 1.10 13.08
C TYR A 403 -21.23 1.09 13.71
N ASP A 404 -22.05 2.08 13.39
CA ASP A 404 -23.42 2.27 13.90
C ASP A 404 -24.39 1.17 13.46
N LYS A 405 -24.10 0.50 12.33
CA LYS A 405 -24.89 -0.62 11.82
C LYS A 405 -24.54 -1.95 12.52
N MET A 406 -23.48 -2.00 13.31
CA MET A 406 -22.96 -3.23 13.91
C MET A 406 -23.32 -3.34 15.40
N ASN A 407 -23.67 -4.55 15.85
CA ASN A 407 -23.98 -4.82 17.27
C ASN A 407 -22.74 -5.08 18.13
N VAL A 408 -21.74 -4.20 18.06
CA VAL A 408 -20.41 -4.52 18.62
C VAL A 408 -20.38 -4.65 20.14
N LYS A 409 -21.15 -3.82 20.86
CA LYS A 409 -21.11 -3.77 22.34
C LYS A 409 -21.62 -5.05 23.01
N ARG A 410 -22.46 -5.82 22.32
CA ARG A 410 -23.05 -7.06 22.86
C ARG A 410 -22.13 -8.27 22.69
N TYR A 411 -21.27 -8.27 21.66
CA TYR A 411 -20.57 -9.48 21.21
C TYR A 411 -19.04 -9.40 21.28
N PHE A 412 -18.47 -8.23 21.53
CA PHE A 412 -17.02 -8.06 21.56
C PHE A 412 -16.54 -7.41 22.86
N VAL A 413 -15.32 -7.76 23.26
CA VAL A 413 -14.64 -7.24 24.45
C VAL A 413 -13.46 -6.39 24.06
N GLU A 414 -13.17 -5.36 24.85
CA GLU A 414 -12.00 -4.50 24.66
C GLU A 414 -10.70 -5.28 24.87
N SER A 415 -9.65 -4.91 24.12
CA SER A 415 -8.34 -5.51 24.28
C SER A 415 -7.23 -4.61 23.74
N ALA A 416 -6.04 -4.72 24.33
CA ALA A 416 -4.89 -3.93 23.92
C ALA A 416 -4.42 -4.31 22.50
N ARG A 417 -4.09 -3.28 21.71
CA ARG A 417 -3.55 -3.44 20.36
C ARG A 417 -2.11 -3.93 20.41
N ILE A 418 -1.82 -5.04 19.74
CA ILE A 418 -0.45 -5.51 19.50
C ILE A 418 0.13 -4.67 18.37
N ARG A 419 1.31 -4.08 18.59
CA ARG A 419 1.98 -3.19 17.64
C ARG A 419 3.33 -3.76 17.22
N ASN A 420 3.79 -3.33 16.04
CA ASN A 420 5.16 -3.57 15.61
C ASN A 420 6.14 -3.08 16.67
N ARG A 421 7.11 -3.95 17.01
CA ARG A 421 8.26 -3.57 17.84
C ARG A 421 9.34 -2.96 16.95
N THR A 422 9.91 -1.86 17.41
CA THR A 422 11.04 -1.20 16.76
C THR A 422 12.26 -1.34 17.66
N ALA A 423 13.40 -1.76 17.11
CA ALA A 423 14.63 -1.85 17.89
C ALA A 423 15.04 -0.46 18.44
N PRO A 424 15.74 -0.39 19.58
CA PRO A 424 16.28 0.87 20.10
C PRO A 424 17.15 1.58 19.05
N ALA A 425 17.10 2.90 19.00
CA ALA A 425 17.79 3.71 18.00
C ALA A 425 19.29 3.36 17.86
N LYS A 426 19.99 3.07 18.97
CA LYS A 426 21.40 2.65 18.96
C LYS A 426 21.65 1.37 18.13
N LYS A 427 20.73 0.41 18.16
CA LYS A 427 20.79 -0.77 17.27
C LYS A 427 20.42 -0.40 15.85
N ARG A 428 19.48 0.55 15.66
CA ARG A 428 19.02 1.01 14.34
C ARG A 428 20.09 1.68 13.50
N ILE A 429 20.93 2.48 14.13
CA ILE A 429 21.99 3.23 13.43
C ILE A 429 23.25 2.38 13.18
N ALA A 430 23.35 1.17 13.73
CA ALA A 430 24.55 0.34 13.61
C ALA A 430 24.71 -0.30 12.21
N GLY A 431 23.68 -0.27 11.37
CA GLY A 431 23.75 -0.81 10.02
C GLY A 431 22.41 -0.81 9.29
N PHE A 432 22.36 -1.60 8.23
CA PHE A 432 21.20 -1.74 7.34
C PHE A 432 20.43 -3.05 7.55
N GLU A 433 20.74 -3.80 8.62
CA GLU A 433 19.98 -4.99 9.00
C GLU A 433 18.52 -4.63 9.32
N VAL A 434 17.63 -5.56 8.97
CA VAL A 434 16.20 -5.41 9.21
C VAL A 434 15.93 -5.73 10.67
N ILE A 435 15.56 -4.69 11.41
CA ILE A 435 15.39 -4.71 12.88
C ILE A 435 14.09 -4.00 13.29
N GLU A 436 13.19 -3.84 12.32
CA GLU A 436 11.83 -3.35 12.44
C GLU A 436 10.87 -4.53 12.18
N GLN A 437 9.71 -4.55 12.85
CA GLN A 437 8.64 -5.56 12.64
C GLN A 437 8.89 -6.96 13.22
N VAL A 438 9.44 -7.03 14.43
CA VAL A 438 9.51 -8.30 15.17
C VAL A 438 8.13 -8.59 15.79
N VAL A 439 7.29 -9.33 15.08
CA VAL A 439 6.03 -9.90 15.59
C VAL A 439 5.97 -11.37 15.21
N THR A 440 5.62 -12.23 16.16
CA THR A 440 5.51 -13.68 15.90
C THR A 440 4.18 -14.02 15.22
N LEU A 441 4.10 -15.19 14.59
CA LEU A 441 2.82 -15.72 14.08
C LEU A 441 1.75 -15.77 15.18
N GLU A 442 2.11 -16.21 16.38
CA GLU A 442 1.20 -16.29 17.54
C GLU A 442 0.64 -14.91 17.92
N GLU A 443 1.49 -13.88 17.99
CA GLU A 443 1.07 -12.50 18.25
C GLU A 443 0.18 -11.98 17.11
N GLY A 444 0.47 -12.34 15.85
CA GLY A 444 -0.36 -12.04 14.71
C GLY A 444 -1.74 -12.70 14.77
N ILE A 445 -1.81 -13.96 15.19
CA ILE A 445 -3.08 -14.68 15.43
C ILE A 445 -3.88 -13.98 16.53
N LEU A 446 -3.25 -13.64 17.66
CA LEU A 446 -3.90 -12.92 18.76
C LEU A 446 -4.46 -11.56 18.33
N GLU A 447 -3.69 -10.75 17.59
CA GLU A 447 -4.17 -9.46 17.09
C GLU A 447 -5.28 -9.63 16.06
N SER A 448 -5.19 -10.65 15.18
CA SER A 448 -6.23 -10.93 14.19
C SER A 448 -7.57 -11.32 14.84
N ASN A 449 -7.55 -11.96 16.02
CA ASN A 449 -8.74 -12.30 16.80
C ASN A 449 -9.48 -11.07 17.36
N ARG A 450 -8.83 -9.89 17.45
CA ARG A 450 -9.49 -8.65 17.85
C ARG A 450 -10.40 -8.09 16.77
N CYS A 451 -10.20 -8.46 15.51
CA CYS A 451 -10.92 -7.85 14.39
C CYS A 451 -12.37 -8.31 14.33
N PHE A 452 -13.29 -7.35 14.17
CA PHE A 452 -14.73 -7.61 14.16
C PHE A 452 -15.22 -8.42 12.96
N ARG A 453 -14.43 -8.56 11.89
CA ARG A 453 -14.87 -9.10 10.58
C ARG A 453 -16.10 -8.34 10.06
N CYS A 454 -16.00 -7.02 10.03
CA CYS A 454 -17.11 -6.13 9.64
C CYS A 454 -17.70 -6.57 8.30
N GLY A 455 -19.02 -6.72 8.21
CA GLY A 455 -19.70 -7.05 6.97
C GLY A 455 -19.52 -8.48 6.46
N MET A 456 -18.89 -9.39 7.22
CA MET A 456 -18.60 -10.74 6.72
C MET A 456 -19.25 -11.84 7.56
N CYS A 457 -19.95 -12.77 6.91
CA CYS A 457 -20.43 -13.98 7.56
C CYS A 457 -19.24 -14.90 7.87
N ILE A 458 -19.12 -15.34 9.13
CA ILE A 458 -18.11 -16.31 9.57
C ILE A 458 -18.75 -17.56 10.19
N GLY A 459 -19.93 -17.90 9.68
CA GLY A 459 -20.72 -19.07 10.07
C GLY A 459 -20.23 -20.38 9.46
N GLY A 460 -21.17 -21.33 9.31
CA GLY A 460 -20.92 -22.60 8.60
C GLY A 460 -20.30 -23.71 9.46
N LEU A 461 -19.59 -24.65 8.83
CA LEU A 461 -18.91 -25.73 9.54
C LEU A 461 -17.76 -25.15 10.40
N ASN A 462 -17.65 -25.57 11.68
CA ASN A 462 -16.66 -25.05 12.63
C ASN A 462 -16.74 -23.51 12.83
N SER A 463 -17.99 -23.01 12.86
CA SER A 463 -18.38 -21.59 12.93
C SER A 463 -17.77 -20.82 14.09
N ASP A 464 -17.30 -19.62 13.78
CA ASP A 464 -16.89 -18.60 14.76
C ASP A 464 -18.05 -17.64 15.11
N CYS A 465 -19.21 -17.79 14.46
CA CYS A 465 -20.42 -17.01 14.73
C CYS A 465 -21.72 -17.70 14.26
N ASP A 466 -22.54 -18.15 15.21
CA ASP A 466 -23.87 -18.75 14.95
C ASP A 466 -25.02 -17.97 15.60
N TRP A 467 -24.84 -16.68 15.94
CA TRP A 467 -25.84 -15.92 16.70
C TRP A 467 -27.21 -15.85 16.02
N CYS A 468 -27.26 -15.63 14.71
CA CYS A 468 -28.53 -15.63 13.96
C CYS A 468 -29.24 -17.00 14.03
N PHE A 469 -28.51 -18.09 13.85
CA PHE A 469 -29.01 -19.46 13.95
C PHE A 469 -29.48 -19.79 15.38
N ARG A 470 -28.69 -19.43 16.40
CA ARG A 470 -29.03 -19.62 17.82
C ARG A 470 -30.26 -18.80 18.23
N ALA A 471 -30.43 -17.59 17.70
CA ALA A 471 -31.61 -16.75 17.96
C ALA A 471 -32.89 -17.30 17.31
N CYS A 472 -32.76 -18.20 16.33
CA CYS A 472 -33.88 -18.92 15.73
C CYS A 472 -34.35 -20.10 16.60
N GLY A 473 -33.43 -20.74 17.34
CA GLY A 473 -33.72 -21.91 18.19
C GLY A 473 -34.08 -23.15 17.36
N ASP A 474 -34.88 -24.06 17.94
CA ASP A 474 -35.30 -25.31 17.28
C ASP A 474 -36.35 -25.12 16.17
N LYS A 475 -36.71 -23.86 15.87
CA LYS A 475 -37.76 -23.53 14.92
C LYS A 475 -37.42 -23.81 13.46
N LYS A 476 -36.21 -24.27 13.12
CA LYS A 476 -35.73 -24.51 11.73
C LYS A 476 -35.96 -23.35 10.73
N GLY A 477 -36.19 -22.13 11.22
CA GLY A 477 -36.40 -20.94 10.36
C GLY A 477 -35.13 -20.42 9.68
N ILE A 478 -33.97 -20.98 10.00
CA ILE A 478 -32.68 -20.74 9.33
C ILE A 478 -32.04 -22.09 9.04
N GLU A 479 -31.59 -22.26 7.81
CA GLU A 479 -30.75 -23.37 7.40
C GLU A 479 -29.29 -22.96 7.50
N LYS A 480 -28.46 -23.86 8.01
CA LYS A 480 -27.02 -23.68 8.12
C LYS A 480 -26.31 -24.60 7.13
N ALA A 481 -25.50 -24.02 6.25
CA ALA A 481 -24.70 -24.81 5.33
C ALA A 481 -23.58 -25.55 6.08
N MET A 482 -23.49 -26.87 5.88
CA MET A 482 -22.45 -27.72 6.46
C MET A 482 -21.20 -27.75 5.56
N VAL A 483 -20.71 -26.56 5.21
CA VAL A 483 -19.54 -26.35 4.35
C VAL A 483 -18.48 -25.53 5.07
N GLU A 484 -17.22 -25.72 4.69
CA GLU A 484 -16.13 -24.89 5.18
C GLU A 484 -16.31 -23.43 4.76
N TRP A 485 -15.84 -22.53 5.62
CA TRP A 485 -15.93 -21.10 5.37
C TRP A 485 -15.08 -20.67 4.15
N THR A 486 -15.71 -19.88 3.29
CA THR A 486 -15.09 -19.12 2.18
C THR A 486 -15.58 -17.67 2.23
N PRO A 487 -14.79 -16.70 1.73
CA PRO A 487 -15.19 -15.29 1.74
C PRO A 487 -16.49 -15.02 0.97
N GLU A 488 -16.80 -15.78 -0.08
CA GLU A 488 -17.99 -15.65 -0.92
C GLU A 488 -19.10 -16.65 -0.54
N GLY A 489 -18.85 -17.52 0.44
CA GLY A 489 -19.74 -18.63 0.78
C GLY A 489 -21.10 -18.16 1.31
N LYS A 490 -22.19 -18.70 0.75
CA LYS A 490 -23.52 -18.60 1.35
C LYS A 490 -23.63 -19.62 2.49
N LEU A 491 -23.47 -19.14 3.72
CA LEU A 491 -23.37 -20.01 4.92
C LEU A 491 -24.71 -20.27 5.60
N PHE A 492 -25.72 -19.43 5.32
CA PHE A 492 -27.06 -19.57 5.85
C PHE A 492 -28.11 -19.20 4.80
N SER A 493 -29.28 -19.82 4.92
CA SER A 493 -30.50 -19.51 4.16
C SER A 493 -31.70 -19.42 5.09
N ARG A 494 -32.79 -18.78 4.61
CA ARG A 494 -34.09 -18.88 5.26
C ARG A 494 -34.56 -20.32 5.17
N GLY A 495 -34.96 -20.91 6.29
CA GLY A 495 -35.64 -22.20 6.31
C GLY A 495 -37.15 -22.06 6.14
N ASP A 496 -37.81 -23.18 5.88
CA ASP A 496 -39.26 -23.21 5.61
C ASP A 496 -40.10 -22.77 6.82
N ASP A 497 -39.62 -23.07 8.03
CA ASP A 497 -40.31 -22.77 9.29
C ASP A 497 -40.03 -21.34 9.83
N CYS A 498 -39.67 -20.39 8.95
CA CYS A 498 -39.38 -19.02 9.34
C CYS A 498 -40.66 -18.27 9.78
N ASP A 499 -40.66 -17.74 11.01
CA ASP A 499 -41.78 -16.98 11.60
C ASP A 499 -41.70 -15.46 11.38
N TYR A 500 -40.79 -14.99 10.51
CA TYR A 500 -40.57 -13.58 10.17
C TYR A 500 -40.31 -12.64 11.37
N CYS A 501 -39.80 -13.16 12.50
CA CYS A 501 -39.61 -12.37 13.72
C CYS A 501 -38.46 -11.35 13.70
N GLY A 502 -37.58 -11.38 12.70
CA GLY A 502 -36.49 -10.41 12.53
C GLY A 502 -35.27 -10.53 13.45
N ARG A 503 -35.32 -11.38 14.48
CA ARG A 503 -34.21 -11.57 15.43
C ARG A 503 -32.85 -11.82 14.77
N CYS A 504 -32.82 -12.51 13.63
CA CYS A 504 -31.57 -12.86 12.95
C CYS A 504 -30.78 -11.67 12.40
N TRP A 505 -31.45 -10.60 11.95
CA TRP A 505 -30.79 -9.36 11.54
C TRP A 505 -30.58 -8.40 12.69
N GLU A 506 -31.51 -8.36 13.67
CA GLU A 506 -31.36 -7.55 14.88
C GLU A 506 -30.15 -7.98 15.72
N ASP A 507 -29.89 -9.29 15.82
CA ASP A 507 -28.78 -9.85 16.61
C ASP A 507 -27.49 -10.04 15.80
N CYS A 508 -27.47 -9.67 14.51
CA CYS A 508 -26.27 -9.88 13.69
C CYS A 508 -25.12 -8.98 14.19
N PRO A 509 -23.97 -9.52 14.65
CA PRO A 509 -22.88 -8.68 15.17
C PRO A 509 -22.20 -7.84 14.09
N ARG A 510 -22.34 -8.25 12.82
CA ARG A 510 -21.51 -7.82 11.69
C ARG A 510 -22.28 -7.12 10.58
N TYR A 511 -23.60 -6.98 10.74
CA TYR A 511 -24.49 -6.38 9.74
C TYR A 511 -24.51 -7.14 8.40
N VAL A 512 -24.54 -8.48 8.46
CA VAL A 512 -24.52 -9.36 7.27
C VAL A 512 -25.93 -9.83 6.89
N VAL A 513 -26.84 -9.86 7.86
CA VAL A 513 -28.24 -10.23 7.62
C VAL A 513 -29.03 -8.94 7.51
N ARG A 514 -29.75 -8.75 6.41
CA ARG A 514 -30.65 -7.61 6.24
C ARG A 514 -32.10 -8.04 5.97
N PRO A 515 -33.09 -7.24 6.42
CA PRO A 515 -34.47 -7.42 6.00
C PRO A 515 -34.63 -7.08 4.52
N VAL A 516 -35.43 -7.88 3.80
CA VAL A 516 -35.84 -7.63 2.41
C VAL A 516 -37.35 -7.82 2.31
N GLU A 517 -38.04 -6.83 1.78
CA GLU A 517 -39.46 -6.97 1.44
C GLU A 517 -39.61 -7.84 0.20
N VAL A 518 -40.48 -8.85 0.29
CA VAL A 518 -40.82 -9.72 -0.83
C VAL A 518 -42.30 -9.54 -1.12
N GLU A 519 -42.62 -9.29 -2.38
CA GLU A 519 -44.00 -9.28 -2.88
C GLU A 519 -44.45 -10.74 -3.10
N GLU A 520 -45.65 -11.09 -2.64
CA GLU A 520 -46.29 -12.36 -3.04
C GLU A 520 -46.53 -12.31 -4.55
N VAL A 521 -45.82 -13.16 -5.29
CA VAL A 521 -46.19 -13.49 -6.66
C VAL A 521 -47.28 -14.55 -6.57
N GLU A 522 -48.52 -14.15 -6.90
CA GLU A 522 -49.67 -15.07 -7.02
C GLU A 522 -49.43 -16.20 -8.02
#